data_AF-C5PFH5-F1
#
_entry.id   AF-C5PFH5-F1
#
_cell.length_a   1.000
_cell.length_b   1.000
_cell.length_c   1.000
_cell.angle_alpha   90.00
_cell.angle_beta   90.00
_cell.angle_gamma   90.00
#
_symmetry.space_group_name_H-M   'P 1'
#
loop_
_entity.id
_entity.type
_entity.pdbx_description
1 polymer ?
#
loop_
_entity_poly.entity_id
_entity_poly.type
_entity_poly.pdbx_seq_one_letter_code
_entity_poly.pdbx_strand_id
1 'polypeptide(L)'
;MPSSNATPGRVWKRKRRQSKAKEENQGAKMKGDQSNEPPKAADSFDASKLGAEGNHAALTVERVVRRYPKLERRFYEPLVLVHVIDPVRGVRFNNTNDTTDDTLDKLRRSFINGIATICDFRKGGDTVTAAALQATPEHTVIWLSANKTPSAKTVNYLEGILAILTEVTVEKRSSTSEEIIRRIIEFCEPRLSYYCNELVKELPECLNKIKSLKEGVQLTDSDPELPKAIQWLQEMQKLTLQREKPIKDIMNFCIRGRCFSPTLASLVRKETDTHKPITRAMHYIGRLVVYLKCARTLVDGALDLPQLLDGYQLRICESPNCVQSPLNPEQSTLDGIVGRMFQGSIADQTRLDLERLDIFRDIPEKLKDACMFRARVHAELLLVDKFRSNKWDFFAGDRYVGCSKPACFCCYHYINSLPERYFVAQCHNKVYTHWRAPDLTDIHDFSAAKVRENALNVVIAKLRTEVHRCIDDRPVRIRPHFDSITGSMSVPQSNEAL
;
A
#
# COMPACT_ATOMS: atom_id res chain seq x y z
N MET A 1 60.11 -51.82 14.13
CA MET A 1 59.28 -53.05 13.99
C MET A 1 57.81 -52.62 14.00
N PRO A 2 56.92 -53.26 13.20
CA PRO A 2 56.22 -52.47 12.16
C PRO A 2 54.68 -52.57 12.09
N SER A 3 54.10 -51.73 11.19
CA SER A 3 52.84 -51.91 10.41
C SER A 3 51.48 -51.80 11.15
N SER A 4 50.37 -51.34 10.54
CA SER A 4 50.07 -50.96 9.13
C SER A 4 48.92 -49.93 8.98
N ASN A 5 49.01 -49.09 7.93
CA ASN A 5 48.01 -48.58 6.93
C ASN A 5 46.49 -48.48 7.28
N ALA A 6 45.65 -47.58 6.74
CA ALA A 6 45.65 -46.63 5.60
C ALA A 6 44.40 -45.70 5.71
N THR A 7 44.08 -44.65 4.91
CA THR A 7 44.77 -43.72 3.98
C THR A 7 43.79 -42.53 3.69
N PRO A 8 44.23 -41.26 3.54
CA PRO A 8 43.33 -40.09 3.51
C PRO A 8 43.10 -39.45 2.11
N GLY A 9 42.10 -38.56 1.99
CA GLY A 9 41.84 -37.73 0.79
C GLY A 9 42.47 -36.32 0.82
N ARG A 10 42.32 -35.56 -0.29
CA ARG A 10 42.58 -34.10 -0.50
C ARG A 10 41.89 -33.65 -1.81
N VAL A 11 41.01 -32.65 -1.85
CA VAL A 11 41.26 -31.18 -1.87
C VAL A 11 42.22 -30.71 -2.97
N TRP A 12 41.70 -29.94 -3.95
CA TRP A 12 42.51 -29.15 -4.89
C TRP A 12 41.92 -27.74 -5.15
N LYS A 13 42.80 -26.75 -5.38
CA LYS A 13 42.50 -25.31 -5.50
C LYS A 13 42.49 -24.81 -6.96
N ARG A 14 41.78 -23.70 -7.19
CA ARG A 14 41.72 -22.88 -8.43
C ARG A 14 43.09 -22.58 -9.08
N LYS A 15 43.09 -22.45 -10.41
CA LYS A 15 43.99 -21.54 -11.16
C LYS A 15 43.25 -20.85 -12.32
N ARG A 16 43.54 -19.57 -12.54
CA ARG A 16 43.14 -18.76 -13.73
C ARG A 16 44.07 -19.06 -14.92
N ARG A 17 43.60 -18.83 -16.15
CA ARG A 17 44.47 -18.63 -17.32
C ARG A 17 43.85 -17.66 -18.34
N GLN A 18 44.70 -16.88 -19.02
CA GLN A 18 44.40 -16.00 -20.16
C GLN A 18 45.17 -16.50 -21.40
N SER A 19 44.61 -16.30 -22.59
CA SER A 19 45.30 -16.24 -23.91
C SER A 19 44.23 -15.91 -24.96
N LYS A 20 44.21 -14.74 -25.61
CA LYS A 20 45.05 -14.21 -26.72
C LYS A 20 44.89 -14.94 -28.07
N ALA A 21 44.84 -14.13 -29.13
CA ALA A 21 44.31 -14.45 -30.46
C ALA A 21 45.34 -15.07 -31.43
N LYS A 22 44.84 -15.54 -32.58
CA LYS A 22 45.56 -15.60 -33.85
C LYS A 22 44.59 -15.42 -35.03
N GLU A 23 44.99 -14.63 -36.02
CA GLU A 23 44.36 -14.52 -37.33
C GLU A 23 44.91 -15.60 -38.27
N GLU A 24 44.14 -16.01 -39.28
CA GLU A 24 44.69 -16.30 -40.61
C GLU A 24 43.60 -16.14 -41.68
N ASN A 25 44.02 -15.95 -42.94
CA ASN A 25 43.31 -15.14 -43.95
C ASN A 25 43.18 -15.90 -45.28
N GLN A 26 42.04 -15.79 -45.99
CA GLN A 26 41.95 -16.14 -47.43
C GLN A 26 40.67 -15.66 -48.14
N GLY A 27 40.83 -14.96 -49.28
CA GLY A 27 40.19 -15.44 -50.52
C GLY A 27 38.91 -14.79 -51.06
N ALA A 28 38.90 -13.47 -51.27
CA ALA A 28 38.13 -12.70 -52.28
C ALA A 28 37.03 -13.37 -53.17
N LYS A 29 35.83 -12.75 -53.22
CA LYS A 29 35.32 -12.12 -54.46
C LYS A 29 34.12 -11.18 -54.22
N MET A 30 34.09 -10.05 -54.93
CA MET A 30 32.97 -9.09 -54.92
C MET A 30 31.82 -9.57 -55.81
N LYS A 31 30.59 -9.47 -55.30
CA LYS A 31 29.39 -9.01 -56.03
C LYS A 31 28.56 -8.21 -55.03
N GLY A 32 28.19 -6.98 -55.39
CA GLY A 32 27.39 -6.13 -54.51
C GLY A 32 25.91 -6.41 -54.64
N ASP A 33 25.17 -6.20 -53.55
CA ASP A 33 23.78 -5.79 -53.62
C ASP A 33 23.44 -4.86 -52.43
N GLN A 34 22.27 -4.24 -52.48
CA GLN A 34 21.93 -3.02 -51.75
C GLN A 34 21.43 -3.23 -50.31
N SER A 35 21.29 -2.10 -49.59
CA SER A 35 20.65 -1.91 -48.28
C SER A 35 21.41 -2.35 -47.01
N ASN A 36 21.84 -1.34 -46.25
CA ASN A 36 22.18 -1.42 -44.83
C ASN A 36 21.06 -0.69 -44.06
N GLU A 37 20.14 -1.41 -43.42
CA GLU A 37 19.29 -0.86 -42.35
C GLU A 37 19.39 -1.77 -41.10
N PRO A 38 19.57 -1.21 -39.89
CA PRO A 38 19.46 -1.98 -38.65
C PRO A 38 17.98 -2.38 -38.40
N PRO A 39 17.73 -3.46 -37.65
CA PRO A 39 16.37 -3.94 -37.40
C PRO A 39 15.53 -2.89 -36.68
N LYS A 40 14.34 -2.61 -37.22
CA LYS A 40 13.38 -1.66 -36.63
C LYS A 40 13.00 -2.10 -35.22
N ALA A 41 13.12 -1.18 -34.26
CA ALA A 41 12.58 -1.37 -32.92
C ALA A 41 11.07 -1.57 -33.00
N ALA A 42 10.53 -2.48 -32.18
CA ALA A 42 9.09 -2.70 -32.07
C ALA A 42 8.37 -1.41 -31.64
N ASP A 43 7.16 -1.21 -32.17
CA ASP A 43 6.43 0.05 -32.10
C ASP A 43 6.25 0.57 -30.67
N SER A 44 6.72 1.79 -30.43
CA SER A 44 6.39 2.56 -29.23
C SER A 44 4.89 2.83 -29.19
N PHE A 45 4.23 2.46 -28.10
CA PHE A 45 2.78 2.62 -27.94
C PHE A 45 2.38 4.10 -27.83
N ASP A 46 2.06 4.72 -28.97
CA ASP A 46 1.66 6.12 -29.07
C ASP A 46 0.25 6.34 -28.49
N ALA A 47 0.21 6.80 -27.24
CA ALA A 47 -1.02 7.12 -26.53
C ALA A 47 -1.85 8.27 -27.16
N SER A 48 -1.33 8.99 -28.16
CA SER A 48 -2.07 10.04 -28.85
C SER A 48 -3.06 9.53 -29.90
N LYS A 49 -2.99 8.25 -30.31
CA LYS A 49 -3.86 7.67 -31.35
C LYS A 49 -5.18 7.06 -30.86
N LEU A 50 -5.51 7.17 -29.58
CA LEU A 50 -6.84 6.79 -29.02
C LEU A 50 -7.84 7.95 -29.06
N GLY A 51 -7.90 8.71 -30.17
CA GLY A 51 -8.60 10.00 -30.19
C GLY A 51 -9.00 10.56 -31.55
N ALA A 52 -9.76 9.80 -32.36
CA ALA A 52 -10.71 10.36 -33.33
C ALA A 52 -11.70 9.27 -33.79
N GLU A 53 -12.97 9.65 -34.00
CA GLU A 53 -14.10 8.84 -34.50
C GLU A 53 -14.90 8.03 -33.46
N GLY A 54 -15.81 8.73 -32.76
CA GLY A 54 -16.73 8.13 -31.82
C GLY A 54 -17.78 9.10 -31.28
N ASN A 55 -18.60 9.68 -32.17
CA ASN A 55 -19.82 10.45 -31.87
C ASN A 55 -19.79 11.28 -30.56
N HIS A 56 -19.15 12.46 -30.58
CA HIS A 56 -19.17 13.45 -29.50
C HIS A 56 -20.54 14.14 -29.32
N ALA A 57 -21.61 13.36 -29.25
CA ALA A 57 -22.91 13.86 -28.85
C ALA A 57 -22.85 14.24 -27.36
N ALA A 58 -23.24 15.47 -27.03
CA ALA A 58 -23.12 16.05 -25.68
C ALA A 58 -23.62 15.10 -24.56
N LEU A 59 -22.94 15.16 -23.41
CA LEU A 59 -23.45 14.52 -22.20
C LEU A 59 -24.74 15.24 -21.78
N THR A 60 -25.77 14.44 -21.47
CA THR A 60 -27.04 14.91 -20.91
C THR A 60 -27.31 14.15 -19.62
N VAL A 61 -28.21 14.66 -18.78
CA VAL A 61 -28.54 14.05 -17.48
C VAL A 61 -29.04 12.62 -17.67
N GLU A 62 -29.94 12.36 -18.63
CA GLU A 62 -30.46 11.02 -18.90
C GLU A 62 -29.34 10.06 -19.34
N ARG A 63 -28.36 10.57 -20.09
CA ARG A 63 -27.19 9.78 -20.52
C ARG A 63 -26.27 9.45 -19.34
N VAL A 64 -26.02 10.39 -18.43
CA VAL A 64 -25.25 10.14 -17.20
C VAL A 64 -25.97 9.09 -16.34
N VAL A 65 -27.25 9.31 -16.02
CA VAL A 65 -28.07 8.39 -15.21
C VAL A 65 -28.15 7.00 -15.84
N ARG A 66 -28.30 6.89 -17.17
CA ARG A 66 -28.34 5.59 -17.87
C ARG A 66 -26.99 4.88 -17.98
N ARG A 67 -25.87 5.62 -18.02
CA ARG A 67 -24.52 5.05 -18.11
C ARG A 67 -23.98 4.63 -16.75
N TYR A 68 -24.31 5.35 -15.68
CA TYR A 68 -23.73 5.15 -14.36
C TYR A 68 -23.86 3.70 -13.83
N PRO A 69 -25.04 3.05 -13.80
CA PRO A 69 -25.14 1.66 -13.34
C PRO A 69 -24.37 0.66 -14.21
N LYS A 70 -24.25 0.93 -15.52
CA LYS A 70 -23.47 0.08 -16.44
C LYS A 70 -21.97 0.22 -16.21
N LEU A 71 -21.51 1.44 -15.90
CA LEU A 71 -20.11 1.70 -15.55
C LEU A 71 -19.74 1.03 -14.23
N GLU A 72 -20.58 1.18 -13.20
CA GLU A 72 -20.40 0.52 -11.90
C GLU A 72 -20.33 -1.00 -12.07
N ARG A 73 -21.28 -1.63 -12.78
CA ARG A 73 -21.22 -3.08 -13.08
C ARG A 73 -19.94 -3.48 -13.80
N ARG A 74 -19.51 -2.71 -14.82
CA ARG A 74 -18.25 -2.95 -15.57
C ARG A 74 -17.00 -2.80 -14.69
N PHE A 75 -17.07 -2.02 -13.61
CA PHE A 75 -16.03 -1.91 -12.59
C PHE A 75 -16.04 -3.08 -11.60
N TYR A 76 -17.20 -3.44 -11.06
CA TYR A 76 -17.27 -4.47 -10.03
C TYR A 76 -17.02 -5.89 -10.54
N GLU A 77 -17.41 -6.23 -11.76
CA GLU A 77 -17.17 -7.57 -12.34
C GLU A 77 -15.69 -7.99 -12.33
N PRO A 78 -14.72 -7.22 -12.89
CA PRO A 78 -13.31 -7.54 -12.76
C PRO A 78 -12.78 -7.38 -11.33
N LEU A 79 -13.35 -6.47 -10.51
CA LEU A 79 -12.93 -6.27 -9.12
C LEU A 79 -13.14 -7.53 -8.26
N VAL A 80 -14.34 -8.13 -8.32
CA VAL A 80 -14.66 -9.32 -7.54
C VAL A 80 -13.89 -10.54 -8.04
N LEU A 81 -13.71 -10.67 -9.36
CA LEU A 81 -12.95 -11.77 -9.95
C LEU A 81 -11.46 -11.73 -9.51
N VAL A 82 -10.81 -10.56 -9.60
CA VAL A 82 -9.44 -10.39 -9.09
C VAL A 82 -9.38 -10.69 -7.59
N HIS A 83 -10.33 -10.20 -6.80
CA HIS A 83 -10.36 -10.43 -5.35
C HIS A 83 -10.48 -11.92 -4.98
N VAL A 84 -11.29 -12.69 -5.71
CA VAL A 84 -11.47 -14.15 -5.50
C VAL A 84 -10.23 -14.94 -5.91
N ILE A 85 -9.59 -14.58 -7.04
CA ILE A 85 -8.40 -15.29 -7.50
C ILE A 85 -7.20 -14.99 -6.59
N ASP A 86 -6.90 -13.71 -6.35
CA ASP A 86 -5.86 -13.27 -5.40
C ASP A 86 -6.05 -11.76 -5.05
N PRO A 87 -6.50 -11.45 -3.81
CA PRO A 87 -6.84 -10.08 -3.40
C PRO A 87 -5.64 -9.16 -3.16
N VAL A 88 -4.41 -9.64 -3.37
CA VAL A 88 -3.15 -8.90 -3.16
C VAL A 88 -2.38 -8.86 -4.48
N ARG A 89 -2.13 -7.66 -5.03
CA ARG A 89 -1.39 -7.47 -6.29
C ARG A 89 0.05 -7.07 -5.98
N GLY A 90 1.01 -7.51 -6.80
CA GLY A 90 2.44 -7.22 -6.66
C GLY A 90 2.99 -7.23 -5.21
N VAL A 91 3.96 -6.35 -4.95
CA VAL A 91 4.42 -6.03 -3.60
C VAL A 91 3.88 -4.66 -3.17
N ARG A 92 3.95 -4.34 -1.88
CA ARG A 92 3.78 -2.95 -1.42
C ARG A 92 4.94 -2.11 -1.94
N PHE A 93 4.64 -0.93 -2.46
CA PHE A 93 5.65 0.02 -2.92
C PHE A 93 5.41 1.41 -2.33
N ASN A 94 6.51 2.14 -2.18
CA ASN A 94 6.51 3.57 -1.95
C ASN A 94 6.96 4.22 -3.26
N ASN A 95 6.24 5.22 -3.72
CA ASN A 95 6.69 6.06 -4.82
C ASN A 95 7.87 6.88 -4.33
N THR A 96 9.09 6.44 -4.68
CA THR A 96 10.35 7.16 -4.38
C THR A 96 10.51 8.44 -5.19
N ASN A 97 9.54 8.76 -6.06
CA ASN A 97 9.33 10.08 -6.66
C ASN A 97 8.83 11.11 -5.62
N ASP A 98 9.31 11.02 -4.38
CA ASP A 98 9.25 12.07 -3.36
C ASP A 98 10.30 13.12 -3.74
N THR A 99 10.11 13.71 -4.94
CA THR A 99 11.03 14.61 -5.67
C THR A 99 11.27 15.94 -4.97
N THR A 100 10.56 16.18 -3.89
CA THR A 100 10.80 17.25 -2.94
C THR A 100 11.97 16.83 -2.04
N ASP A 101 13.20 17.12 -2.45
CA ASP A 101 14.38 17.04 -1.56
C ASP A 101 14.27 18.00 -0.37
N ASP A 102 13.33 18.94 -0.41
CA ASP A 102 12.91 19.77 0.71
C ASP A 102 12.48 18.92 1.92
N THR A 103 13.14 19.18 3.05
CA THR A 103 12.87 18.55 4.34
C THR A 103 11.55 19.02 4.96
N LEU A 104 11.11 20.24 4.67
CA LEU A 104 9.87 20.83 5.17
C LEU A 104 8.64 20.19 4.52
N ASP A 105 8.70 19.87 3.23
CA ASP A 105 7.64 19.11 2.54
C ASP A 105 7.48 17.71 3.13
N LYS A 106 8.61 17.02 3.33
CA LYS A 106 8.63 15.70 4.00
C LYS A 106 8.09 15.77 5.42
N LEU A 107 8.40 16.83 6.18
CA LEU A 107 7.85 17.06 7.53
C LEU A 107 6.35 17.32 7.49
N ARG A 108 5.88 18.22 6.63
CA ARG A 108 4.46 18.56 6.41
C ARG A 108 3.63 17.34 6.03
N ARG A 109 4.08 16.55 5.05
CA ARG A 109 3.42 15.28 4.67
C ARG A 109 3.40 14.30 5.85
N SER A 110 4.49 14.22 6.63
CA SER A 110 4.57 13.37 7.81
C SER A 110 3.66 13.83 8.96
N PHE A 111 3.48 15.13 9.14
CA PHE A 111 2.55 15.73 10.12
C PHE A 111 1.10 15.31 9.83
N ILE A 112 0.67 15.40 8.56
CA ILE A 112 -0.68 15.01 8.12
C ILE A 112 -0.91 13.49 8.17
N ASN A 113 0.11 12.68 7.83
CA ASN A 113 0.08 11.25 8.11
C ASN A 113 0.03 10.95 9.61
N GLY A 114 0.65 11.80 10.44
CA GLY A 114 0.59 11.78 11.89
C GLY A 114 -0.83 11.93 12.40
N ILE A 115 -1.51 13.02 12.03
CA ILE A 115 -2.94 13.28 12.33
C ILE A 115 -3.79 12.07 11.93
N ALA A 116 -3.70 11.64 10.67
CA ALA A 116 -4.46 10.51 10.16
C ALA A 116 -4.20 9.20 10.95
N THR A 117 -2.95 8.94 11.33
CA THR A 117 -2.56 7.73 12.09
C THR A 117 -3.08 7.74 13.53
N ILE A 118 -3.06 8.89 14.22
CA ILE A 118 -3.52 8.98 15.62
C ILE A 118 -5.04 9.02 15.75
N CYS A 119 -5.77 9.33 14.67
CA CYS A 119 -7.23 9.28 14.63
C CYS A 119 -7.80 7.90 14.26
N ASP A 120 -7.01 7.01 13.64
CA ASP A 120 -7.43 5.64 13.30
C ASP A 120 -7.31 4.68 14.50
N PHE A 121 -8.21 4.89 15.48
CA PHE A 121 -8.08 4.44 16.88
C PHE A 121 -8.47 2.98 17.19
N ARG A 122 -9.11 2.25 16.27
CA ARG A 122 -9.51 0.84 16.46
C ARG A 122 -9.08 -0.03 15.28
N LYS A 123 -8.91 -1.35 15.47
CA LYS A 123 -8.67 -2.25 14.32
C LYS A 123 -9.97 -2.37 13.49
N GLY A 124 -9.83 -2.33 12.17
CA GLY A 124 -10.94 -2.49 11.23
C GLY A 124 -10.74 -1.69 9.95
N GLY A 125 -11.86 -1.44 9.26
CA GLY A 125 -11.94 -0.58 8.08
C GLY A 125 -12.60 0.78 8.33
N ASP A 126 -13.47 0.94 9.33
CA ASP A 126 -14.29 2.16 9.50
C ASP A 126 -13.50 3.41 9.90
N THR A 127 -12.53 3.27 10.82
CA THR A 127 -11.76 4.39 11.36
C THR A 127 -10.52 4.73 10.55
N VAL A 128 -10.29 4.06 9.41
CA VAL A 128 -9.24 4.45 8.48
C VAL A 128 -9.50 5.91 8.12
N THR A 129 -8.56 6.76 8.51
CA THR A 129 -8.68 8.21 8.50
C THR A 129 -7.72 8.78 7.47
N ALA A 130 -8.13 9.84 6.80
CA ALA A 130 -7.29 10.67 5.96
C ALA A 130 -7.38 12.13 6.41
N ALA A 131 -6.33 12.89 6.12
CA ALA A 131 -6.25 14.31 6.43
C ALA A 131 -5.62 15.10 5.28
N ALA A 132 -5.97 16.38 5.16
CA ALA A 132 -5.45 17.28 4.13
C ALA A 132 -5.36 18.72 4.66
N LEU A 133 -4.53 19.54 4.03
CA LEU A 133 -4.35 20.95 4.36
C LEU A 133 -4.86 21.83 3.22
N GLN A 134 -5.87 22.64 3.50
CA GLN A 134 -6.34 23.69 2.60
C GLN A 134 -5.65 25.01 2.95
N ALA A 135 -5.21 25.74 1.91
CA ALA A 135 -4.88 27.15 2.01
C ALA A 135 -6.17 27.98 1.99
N THR A 136 -6.27 28.96 2.88
CA THR A 136 -7.24 30.06 2.77
C THR A 136 -6.49 31.40 2.93
N PRO A 137 -7.10 32.54 2.58
CA PRO A 137 -6.47 33.85 2.77
C PRO A 137 -6.18 34.21 4.24
N GLU A 138 -6.88 33.56 5.18
CA GLU A 138 -6.89 33.93 6.60
C GLU A 138 -6.09 32.95 7.47
N HIS A 139 -6.25 31.64 7.23
CA HIS A 139 -5.69 30.59 8.06
C HIS A 139 -5.59 29.23 7.34
N THR A 140 -4.88 28.29 7.94
CA THR A 140 -4.81 26.90 7.46
C THR A 140 -6.04 26.11 7.90
N VAL A 141 -6.75 25.46 6.97
CA VAL A 141 -7.86 24.56 7.30
C VAL A 141 -7.38 23.10 7.25
N ILE A 142 -7.41 22.44 8.39
CA ILE A 142 -7.11 21.01 8.55
C ILE A 142 -8.41 20.24 8.27
N TRP A 143 -8.46 19.53 7.15
CA TRP A 143 -9.57 18.64 6.83
C TRP A 143 -9.32 17.22 7.33
N LEU A 144 -10.31 16.63 7.97
CA LEU A 144 -10.31 15.24 8.43
C LEU A 144 -11.45 14.46 7.75
N SER A 145 -11.17 13.24 7.28
CA SER A 145 -12.19 12.31 6.79
C SER A 145 -11.89 10.90 7.30
N ALA A 146 -12.87 10.01 7.27
CA ALA A 146 -12.65 8.60 7.51
C ALA A 146 -13.57 7.74 6.63
N ASN A 147 -13.36 6.42 6.62
CA ASN A 147 -14.23 5.47 5.91
C ASN A 147 -15.65 5.39 6.49
N LYS A 148 -15.86 5.90 7.70
CA LYS A 148 -17.13 6.27 8.32
C LYS A 148 -16.91 7.62 9.02
N THR A 149 -17.85 8.56 8.94
CA THR A 149 -17.69 9.94 9.42
C THR A 149 -17.08 9.98 10.82
N PRO A 150 -16.00 10.75 11.04
CA PRO A 150 -15.41 10.94 12.36
C PRO A 150 -16.46 11.32 13.40
N SER A 151 -16.47 10.62 14.54
CA SER A 151 -17.41 10.92 15.62
C SER A 151 -16.93 12.13 16.43
N ALA A 152 -17.83 12.83 17.14
CA ALA A 152 -17.46 13.93 18.03
C ALA A 152 -16.32 13.53 19.01
N LYS A 153 -16.31 12.29 19.53
CA LYS A 153 -15.18 11.79 20.35
C LYS A 153 -13.82 11.88 19.63
N THR A 154 -13.79 11.59 18.33
CA THR A 154 -12.58 11.68 17.48
C THR A 154 -12.20 13.12 17.18
N VAL A 155 -13.19 14.00 16.96
CA VAL A 155 -12.96 15.44 16.72
C VAL A 155 -12.39 16.10 17.97
N ASN A 156 -13.09 16.02 19.10
CA ASN A 156 -12.67 16.60 20.38
C ASN A 156 -11.28 16.07 20.84
N TYR A 157 -10.98 14.80 20.55
CA TYR A 157 -9.64 14.25 20.79
C TYR A 157 -8.57 14.95 19.96
N LEU A 158 -8.79 15.13 18.65
CA LEU A 158 -7.83 15.78 17.76
C LEU A 158 -7.69 17.27 18.08
N GLU A 159 -8.79 17.98 18.36
CA GLU A 159 -8.77 19.38 18.85
C GLU A 159 -7.92 19.51 20.12
N GLY A 160 -8.08 18.58 21.07
CA GLY A 160 -7.28 18.53 22.28
C GLY A 160 -5.80 18.21 22.06
N ILE A 161 -5.42 17.58 20.94
CA ILE A 161 -4.01 17.41 20.53
C ILE A 161 -3.49 18.68 19.84
N LEU A 162 -4.28 19.27 18.93
CA LEU A 162 -3.91 20.47 18.18
C LEU A 162 -3.73 21.68 19.12
N ALA A 163 -4.59 21.85 20.13
CA ALA A 163 -4.42 22.89 21.16
C ALA A 163 -3.10 22.74 21.96
N ILE A 164 -2.70 21.51 22.29
CA ILE A 164 -1.39 21.26 22.93
C ILE A 164 -0.24 21.63 21.98
N LEU A 165 -0.40 21.38 20.69
CA LEU A 165 0.60 21.71 19.67
C LEU A 165 0.69 23.22 19.41
N THR A 166 -0.38 24.00 19.59
CA THR A 166 -0.31 25.47 19.43
C THR A 166 0.47 26.16 20.56
N GLU A 167 0.60 25.52 21.73
CA GLU A 167 1.32 26.06 22.89
C GLU A 167 2.76 25.53 23.05
N VAL A 168 3.26 24.76 22.07
CA VAL A 168 4.57 24.11 22.19
C VAL A 168 5.71 25.09 21.99
N THR A 169 6.76 24.93 22.79
CA THR A 169 8.04 25.65 22.66
C THR A 169 9.19 24.65 22.61
N VAL A 170 10.37 25.10 22.21
CA VAL A 170 11.57 24.23 22.08
C VAL A 170 11.92 23.57 23.42
N GLU A 171 11.74 24.29 24.53
CA GLU A 171 11.99 23.82 25.90
C GLU A 171 10.96 22.76 26.32
N LYS A 172 9.69 22.93 25.91
CA LYS A 172 8.60 22.00 26.22
C LYS A 172 8.54 20.78 25.29
N ARG A 173 9.31 20.74 24.19
CA ARG A 173 9.29 19.68 23.16
C ARG A 173 9.18 18.26 23.72
N SER A 174 9.95 17.94 24.76
CA SER A 174 9.95 16.62 25.40
C SER A 174 8.66 16.34 26.20
N SER A 175 8.25 17.25 27.09
CA SER A 175 7.05 17.07 27.92
C SER A 175 5.76 17.10 27.09
N THR A 176 5.69 17.96 26.08
CA THR A 176 4.60 17.99 25.10
C THR A 176 4.50 16.67 24.33
N SER A 177 5.63 16.10 23.87
CA SER A 177 5.63 14.79 23.22
C SER A 177 5.14 13.68 24.15
N GLU A 178 5.49 13.72 25.44
CA GLU A 178 5.06 12.71 26.42
C GLU A 178 3.56 12.81 26.77
N GLU A 179 3.00 14.01 26.87
CA GLU A 179 1.54 14.20 27.04
C GLU A 179 0.76 13.78 25.79
N ILE A 180 1.26 14.08 24.60
CA ILE A 180 0.67 13.60 23.34
C ILE A 180 0.72 12.06 23.27
N ILE A 181 1.83 11.42 23.66
CA ILE A 181 1.93 9.96 23.76
C ILE A 181 0.88 9.41 24.74
N ARG A 182 0.70 10.05 25.91
CA ARG A 182 -0.31 9.63 26.90
C ARG A 182 -1.73 9.67 26.30
N ARG A 183 -2.11 10.78 25.66
CA ARG A 183 -3.42 10.93 25.00
C ARG A 183 -3.62 9.96 23.84
N ILE A 184 -2.59 9.72 23.03
CA ILE A 184 -2.62 8.71 21.96
C ILE A 184 -2.89 7.32 22.54
N ILE A 185 -2.20 6.93 23.62
CA ILE A 185 -2.40 5.62 24.24
C ILE A 185 -3.81 5.47 24.79
N GLU A 186 -4.34 6.51 25.45
CA GLU A 186 -5.70 6.54 25.99
C GLU A 186 -6.77 6.44 24.88
N PHE A 187 -6.62 7.18 23.79
CA PHE A 187 -7.60 7.18 22.70
C PHE A 187 -7.51 5.95 21.78
N CYS A 188 -6.29 5.49 21.48
CA CYS A 188 -6.02 4.37 20.59
C CYS A 188 -5.87 3.01 21.31
N GLU A 189 -6.16 2.94 22.62
CA GLU A 189 -6.11 1.71 23.43
C GLU A 189 -6.68 0.48 22.68
N PRO A 190 -7.88 0.52 22.04
CA PRO A 190 -8.46 -0.67 21.43
C PRO A 190 -7.64 -1.24 20.28
N ARG A 191 -6.83 -0.40 19.62
CA ARG A 191 -5.95 -0.79 18.52
C ARG A 191 -4.55 -1.15 19.00
N LEU A 192 -4.03 -0.44 19.99
CA LEU A 192 -2.73 -0.73 20.59
C LEU A 192 -2.76 -2.08 21.33
N SER A 193 -3.81 -2.32 22.13
CA SER A 193 -4.05 -3.61 22.78
C SER A 193 -4.23 -4.76 21.78
N TYR A 194 -4.88 -4.52 20.62
CA TYR A 194 -4.89 -5.50 19.53
C TYR A 194 -3.47 -5.83 19.03
N TYR A 195 -2.60 -4.84 18.81
CA TYR A 195 -1.22 -5.08 18.39
C TYR A 195 -0.38 -5.78 19.46
N CYS A 196 -0.55 -5.42 20.74
CA CYS A 196 0.09 -6.12 21.86
C CYS A 196 -0.36 -7.59 21.92
N ASN A 197 -1.66 -7.85 21.80
CA ASN A 197 -2.22 -9.21 21.87
C ASN A 197 -1.84 -10.08 20.67
N GLU A 198 -1.68 -9.51 19.48
CA GLU A 198 -1.10 -10.22 18.35
C GLU A 198 0.40 -10.49 18.58
N LEU A 199 1.18 -9.50 19.05
CA LEU A 199 2.61 -9.68 19.32
C LEU A 199 2.89 -10.80 20.34
N VAL A 200 2.03 -10.99 21.35
CA VAL A 200 2.07 -12.13 22.28
C VAL A 200 2.00 -13.49 21.56
N LYS A 201 1.20 -13.59 20.48
CA LYS A 201 1.04 -14.82 19.69
C LYS A 201 2.22 -15.05 18.75
N GLU A 202 2.74 -13.99 18.15
CA GLU A 202 3.79 -14.07 17.12
C GLU A 202 5.19 -14.24 17.69
N LEU A 203 5.49 -13.71 18.88
CA LEU A 203 6.84 -13.80 19.45
C LEU A 203 7.34 -15.24 19.71
N PRO A 204 6.55 -16.19 20.26
CA PRO A 204 6.94 -17.59 20.34
C PRO A 204 7.30 -18.19 18.98
N GLU A 205 6.43 -18.01 17.98
CA GLU A 205 6.63 -18.55 16.63
C GLU A 205 7.85 -17.91 15.94
N CYS A 206 8.07 -16.60 16.15
CA CYS A 206 9.21 -15.87 15.63
C CYS A 206 10.52 -16.41 16.21
N LEU A 207 10.60 -16.58 17.54
CA LEU A 207 11.77 -17.15 18.22
C LEU A 207 12.05 -18.60 17.78
N ASN A 208 11.00 -19.42 17.66
CA ASN A 208 11.10 -20.79 17.14
C ASN A 208 11.61 -20.81 15.69
N LYS A 209 11.11 -19.92 14.83
CA LYS A 209 11.56 -19.82 13.44
C LYS A 209 13.02 -19.41 13.35
N ILE A 210 13.46 -18.41 14.13
CA ILE A 210 14.86 -17.97 14.16
C ILE A 210 15.77 -19.11 14.63
N LYS A 211 15.35 -19.89 15.64
CA LYS A 211 16.06 -21.10 16.09
C LYS A 211 16.20 -22.12 14.95
N SER A 212 15.11 -22.44 14.23
CA SER A 212 15.15 -23.40 13.11
C SER A 212 16.06 -22.95 11.95
N LEU A 213 16.11 -21.65 11.66
CA LEU A 213 17.01 -21.08 10.65
C LEU A 213 18.48 -21.20 11.05
N LYS A 214 18.78 -21.10 12.35
CA LYS A 214 20.14 -21.30 12.90
C LYS A 214 20.55 -22.77 12.80
N GLU A 215 19.68 -23.68 13.23
CA GLU A 215 19.95 -25.13 13.22
C GLU A 215 20.09 -25.68 11.79
N GLY A 216 19.33 -25.14 10.83
CA GLY A 216 19.39 -25.54 9.42
C GLY A 216 20.58 -24.99 8.60
N VAL A 217 21.60 -24.40 9.23
CA VAL A 217 22.79 -23.78 8.58
C VAL A 217 22.43 -22.65 7.59
N GLN A 218 21.21 -22.09 7.67
CA GLN A 218 20.76 -20.98 6.81
C GLN A 218 21.23 -19.62 7.33
N LEU A 219 21.80 -19.59 8.53
CA LEU A 219 22.48 -18.45 9.14
C LEU A 219 23.96 -18.80 9.25
N THR A 220 24.82 -18.07 8.54
CA THR A 220 26.26 -18.05 8.86
C THR A 220 26.45 -17.29 10.16
N ASP A 221 27.31 -17.76 11.06
CA ASP A 221 27.61 -17.15 12.38
C ASP A 221 28.39 -15.80 12.28
N SER A 222 28.07 -14.97 11.29
CA SER A 222 28.79 -13.77 10.89
C SER A 222 28.08 -12.47 11.26
N ASP A 223 26.85 -12.51 11.78
CA ASP A 223 26.13 -11.34 12.29
C ASP A 223 26.28 -11.25 13.83
N PRO A 224 27.12 -10.33 14.34
CA PRO A 224 27.36 -10.19 15.79
C PRO A 224 26.16 -9.59 16.54
N GLU A 225 25.18 -9.01 15.85
CA GLU A 225 23.97 -8.45 16.46
C GLU A 225 22.84 -9.48 16.58
N LEU A 226 22.92 -10.61 15.87
CA LEU A 226 21.90 -11.66 15.92
C LEU A 226 21.64 -12.22 17.34
N PRO A 227 22.65 -12.53 18.18
CA PRO A 227 22.41 -12.97 19.55
C PRO A 227 21.69 -11.91 20.40
N LYS A 228 22.05 -10.63 20.23
CA LYS A 228 21.44 -9.49 20.93
C LYS A 228 19.99 -9.27 20.47
N ALA A 229 19.73 -9.40 19.17
CA ALA A 229 18.38 -9.32 18.61
C ALA A 229 17.47 -10.45 19.14
N ILE A 230 18.01 -11.67 19.28
CA ILE A 230 17.28 -12.80 19.89
C ILE A 230 17.01 -12.54 21.38
N GLN A 231 18.00 -12.07 22.14
CA GLN A 231 17.81 -11.69 23.56
C GLN A 231 16.73 -10.60 23.69
N TRP A 232 16.79 -9.56 22.87
CA TRP A 232 15.78 -8.50 22.84
C TRP A 232 14.37 -9.03 22.52
N LEU A 233 14.22 -9.97 21.57
CA LEU A 233 12.94 -10.63 21.29
C LEU A 233 12.43 -11.47 22.49
N GLN A 234 13.33 -12.13 23.23
CA GLN A 234 12.98 -12.88 24.44
C GLN A 234 12.57 -11.96 25.61
N GLU A 235 13.23 -10.81 25.78
CA GLU A 235 12.86 -9.78 26.75
C GLU A 235 11.54 -9.11 26.39
N MET A 236 11.32 -8.81 25.10
CA MET A 236 10.03 -8.36 24.56
C MET A 236 8.93 -9.39 24.88
N GLN A 237 9.19 -10.68 24.67
CA GLN A 237 8.23 -11.75 24.98
C GLN A 237 7.85 -11.73 26.47
N LYS A 238 8.84 -11.70 27.38
CA LYS A 238 8.61 -11.60 28.83
C LYS A 238 7.77 -10.38 29.19
N LEU A 239 8.10 -9.20 28.66
CA LEU A 239 7.35 -7.96 28.88
C LEU A 239 5.90 -8.07 28.39
N THR A 240 5.68 -8.62 27.19
CA THR A 240 4.33 -8.81 26.65
C THR A 240 3.50 -9.89 27.36
N LEU A 241 4.09 -10.69 28.25
CA LEU A 241 3.40 -11.74 29.01
C LEU A 241 3.02 -11.33 30.45
N GLN A 242 3.48 -10.17 30.94
CA GLN A 242 3.12 -9.67 32.29
C GLN A 242 1.60 -9.49 32.45
N ARG A 243 1.07 -9.55 33.68
CA ARG A 243 -0.37 -9.33 33.92
C ARG A 243 -0.76 -7.87 33.70
N GLU A 244 -0.01 -6.97 34.32
CA GLU A 244 -0.07 -5.54 34.06
C GLU A 244 0.89 -5.25 32.91
N LYS A 245 0.34 -4.78 31.77
CA LYS A 245 1.11 -4.47 30.56
C LYS A 245 0.93 -3.00 30.22
N PRO A 246 1.75 -2.09 30.78
CA PRO A 246 1.71 -0.70 30.36
C PRO A 246 2.05 -0.63 28.86
N ILE A 247 1.06 -0.27 28.03
CA ILE A 247 1.22 -0.20 26.57
C ILE A 247 2.40 0.72 26.21
N LYS A 248 2.60 1.78 26.99
CA LYS A 248 3.73 2.70 26.90
C LYS A 248 5.08 2.00 27.02
N ASP A 249 5.23 1.06 27.94
CA ASP A 249 6.50 0.35 28.17
C ASP A 249 6.80 -0.65 27.07
N ILE A 250 5.76 -1.34 26.57
CA ILE A 250 5.83 -2.17 25.36
C ILE A 250 6.29 -1.34 24.16
N MET A 251 5.68 -0.17 23.93
CA MET A 251 6.06 0.74 22.84
C MET A 251 7.50 1.27 23.01
N ASN A 252 7.89 1.63 24.22
CA ASN A 252 9.24 2.08 24.58
C ASN A 252 10.29 0.97 24.49
N PHE A 253 9.91 -0.29 24.64
CA PHE A 253 10.80 -1.44 24.39
C PHE A 253 10.91 -1.75 22.89
N CYS A 254 9.80 -1.65 22.16
CA CYS A 254 9.78 -1.81 20.69
C CYS A 254 10.69 -0.79 19.97
N ILE A 255 10.69 0.49 20.40
CA ILE A 255 11.53 1.52 19.75
C ILE A 255 13.03 1.35 20.04
N ARG A 256 13.40 0.77 21.20
CA ARG A 256 14.79 0.43 21.54
C ARG A 256 15.38 -0.63 20.62
N GLY A 257 14.58 -1.58 20.14
CA GLY A 257 15.00 -2.61 19.17
C GLY A 257 15.30 -2.11 17.76
N ARG A 258 15.21 -0.80 17.48
CA ARG A 258 15.43 -0.24 16.14
C ARG A 258 16.83 -0.53 15.59
N CYS A 259 17.84 -0.65 16.44
CA CYS A 259 19.20 -1.04 16.06
C CYS A 259 19.26 -2.42 15.37
N PHE A 260 18.41 -3.36 15.77
CA PHE A 260 18.36 -4.71 15.20
C PHE A 260 17.60 -4.81 13.86
N SER A 261 17.05 -3.71 13.35
CA SER A 261 16.28 -3.69 12.09
C SER A 261 17.04 -4.32 10.89
N PRO A 262 18.35 -4.06 10.67
CA PRO A 262 19.07 -4.67 9.54
C PRO A 262 19.20 -6.21 9.65
N THR A 263 19.53 -6.71 10.85
CA THR A 263 19.61 -8.13 11.18
C THR A 263 18.25 -8.81 10.99
N LEU A 264 17.20 -8.26 11.61
CA LEU A 264 15.84 -8.81 11.52
C LEU A 264 15.29 -8.76 10.09
N ALA A 265 15.64 -7.74 9.30
CA ALA A 265 15.34 -7.67 7.87
C ALA A 265 16.03 -8.78 7.05
N SER A 266 17.25 -9.16 7.43
CA SER A 266 17.97 -10.29 6.82
C SER A 266 17.26 -11.61 7.08
N LEU A 267 16.70 -11.80 8.27
CA LEU A 267 15.89 -12.98 8.62
C LEU A 267 14.56 -12.99 7.87
N VAL A 268 13.85 -11.85 7.79
CA VAL A 268 12.61 -11.72 7.01
C VAL A 268 12.80 -12.07 5.53
N ARG A 269 13.93 -11.71 4.91
CA ARG A 269 14.24 -12.10 3.53
C ARG A 269 14.46 -13.61 3.33
N LYS A 270 14.81 -14.34 4.39
CA LYS A 270 14.99 -15.81 4.38
C LYS A 270 13.70 -16.55 4.73
N GLU A 271 12.62 -15.85 5.07
CA GLU A 271 11.37 -16.44 5.52
C GLU A 271 10.52 -16.97 4.34
N THR A 272 10.44 -18.29 4.23
CA THR A 272 9.72 -18.99 3.14
C THR A 272 8.32 -19.45 3.53
N ASP A 273 8.03 -19.53 4.83
CA ASP A 273 6.83 -20.11 5.42
C ASP A 273 5.54 -19.36 5.02
N THR A 274 4.42 -20.07 4.99
CA THR A 274 3.10 -19.47 4.73
C THR A 274 2.67 -18.54 5.85
N HIS A 275 2.96 -18.88 7.11
CA HIS A 275 2.57 -18.09 8.29
C HIS A 275 3.42 -16.82 8.45
N LYS A 276 4.73 -16.88 8.16
CA LYS A 276 5.70 -15.77 8.27
C LYS A 276 5.81 -15.11 9.67
N PRO A 277 6.06 -15.86 10.76
CA PRO A 277 6.04 -15.31 12.11
C PRO A 277 7.05 -14.18 12.37
N ILE A 278 8.23 -14.18 11.72
CA ILE A 278 9.21 -13.09 11.84
C ILE A 278 8.65 -11.82 11.19
N THR A 279 8.12 -11.91 9.96
CA THR A 279 7.44 -10.79 9.28
C THR A 279 6.26 -10.26 10.12
N ARG A 280 5.48 -11.14 10.75
CA ARG A 280 4.31 -10.77 11.56
C ARG A 280 4.71 -10.08 12.86
N ALA A 281 5.67 -10.62 13.61
CA ALA A 281 6.20 -9.96 14.80
C ALA A 281 6.76 -8.56 14.48
N MET A 282 7.59 -8.44 13.43
CA MET A 282 8.17 -7.15 13.00
C MET A 282 7.11 -6.15 12.53
N HIS A 283 6.03 -6.61 11.91
CA HIS A 283 4.90 -5.76 11.57
C HIS A 283 4.24 -5.16 12.81
N TYR A 284 3.93 -5.97 13.84
CA TYR A 284 3.27 -5.49 15.05
C TYR A 284 4.17 -4.59 15.91
N ILE A 285 5.47 -4.90 16.02
CA ILE A 285 6.49 -3.99 16.58
C ILE A 285 6.46 -2.65 15.83
N GLY A 286 6.46 -2.67 14.49
CA GLY A 286 6.36 -1.48 13.66
C GLY A 286 5.06 -0.67 13.86
N ARG A 287 3.93 -1.36 14.07
CA ARG A 287 2.62 -0.72 14.36
C ARG A 287 2.52 -0.13 15.76
N LEU A 288 3.32 -0.58 16.72
CA LEU A 288 3.44 0.06 18.03
C LEU A 288 4.34 1.30 17.98
N VAL A 289 5.52 1.18 17.34
CA VAL A 289 6.49 2.27 17.22
C VAL A 289 5.97 3.46 16.40
N VAL A 290 5.07 3.25 15.44
CA VAL A 290 4.56 4.35 14.60
C VAL A 290 3.88 5.45 15.43
N TYR A 291 3.16 5.12 16.50
CA TYR A 291 2.47 6.11 17.34
C TYR A 291 3.44 7.00 18.12
N LEU A 292 4.57 6.44 18.61
CA LEU A 292 5.66 7.22 19.22
C LEU A 292 6.31 8.18 18.21
N LYS A 293 6.42 7.75 16.94
CA LYS A 293 6.92 8.61 15.85
C LYS A 293 5.93 9.72 15.52
N CYS A 294 4.65 9.40 15.39
CA CYS A 294 3.60 10.40 15.12
C CYS A 294 3.59 11.49 16.19
N ALA A 295 3.67 11.15 17.48
CA ALA A 295 3.75 12.15 18.56
C ALA A 295 4.91 13.14 18.36
N ARG A 296 6.11 12.63 18.05
CA ARG A 296 7.29 13.45 17.79
C ARG A 296 7.12 14.29 16.52
N THR A 297 6.74 13.68 15.41
CA THR A 297 6.50 14.36 14.12
C THR A 297 5.43 15.46 14.23
N LEU A 298 4.41 15.29 15.08
CA LEU A 298 3.41 16.33 15.34
C LEU A 298 4.03 17.52 16.09
N VAL A 299 4.83 17.27 17.13
CA VAL A 299 5.57 18.32 17.84
C VAL A 299 6.60 19.00 16.94
N ASP A 300 7.36 18.22 16.16
CA ASP A 300 8.37 18.71 15.23
C ASP A 300 7.71 19.59 14.15
N GLY A 301 6.59 19.16 13.57
CA GLY A 301 5.82 19.97 12.61
C GLY A 301 5.19 21.22 13.22
N ALA A 302 4.83 21.22 14.51
CA ALA A 302 4.35 22.42 15.19
C ALA A 302 5.46 23.45 15.46
N LEU A 303 6.68 22.98 15.75
CA LEU A 303 7.85 23.84 15.99
C LEU A 303 8.47 24.37 14.69
N ASP A 304 8.62 23.52 13.68
CA ASP A 304 9.34 23.83 12.44
C ASP A 304 8.39 24.38 11.33
N LEU A 305 7.07 24.21 11.47
CA LEU A 305 6.03 24.71 10.55
C LEU A 305 4.83 25.33 11.32
N PRO A 306 5.04 26.32 12.20
CA PRO A 306 3.99 26.90 13.05
C PRO A 306 2.79 27.47 12.26
N GLN A 307 2.99 27.91 11.02
CA GLN A 307 1.95 28.39 10.11
C GLN A 307 0.89 27.33 9.71
N LEU A 308 1.13 26.04 10.02
CA LEU A 308 0.10 24.99 9.93
C LEU A 308 -0.96 25.10 11.03
N LEU A 309 -0.60 25.76 12.14
CA LEU A 309 -1.38 25.89 13.37
C LEU A 309 -1.75 27.34 13.70
N ASP A 310 -1.19 28.33 13.01
CA ASP A 310 -1.60 29.72 13.16
C ASP A 310 -3.04 29.91 12.66
N GLY A 311 -3.91 30.42 13.54
CA GLY A 311 -5.34 30.60 13.31
C GLY A 311 -6.12 29.36 12.85
N TYR A 312 -5.58 28.14 13.00
CA TYR A 312 -6.08 26.97 12.26
C TYR A 312 -7.55 26.65 12.53
N GLN A 313 -8.19 26.02 11.53
CA GLN A 313 -9.54 25.50 11.68
C GLN A 313 -9.60 24.01 11.34
N LEU A 314 -10.14 23.20 12.25
CA LEU A 314 -10.45 21.79 11.99
C LEU A 314 -11.82 21.68 11.29
N ARG A 315 -11.90 20.92 10.19
CA ARG A 315 -13.14 20.63 9.47
C ARG A 315 -13.27 19.15 9.14
N ILE A 316 -14.50 18.65 9.13
CA ILE A 316 -14.81 17.25 8.84
C ILE A 316 -15.43 17.12 7.44
N CYS A 317 -14.88 16.23 6.63
CA CYS A 317 -15.54 15.74 5.43
C CYS A 317 -16.32 14.47 5.77
N GLU A 318 -17.64 14.55 5.65
CA GLU A 318 -18.55 13.43 5.94
C GLU A 318 -18.39 12.28 4.94
N SER A 319 -18.58 11.05 5.42
CA SER A 319 -18.62 9.86 4.56
C SER A 319 -20.05 9.61 4.08
N PRO A 320 -20.29 9.39 2.78
CA PRO A 320 -21.61 9.00 2.30
C PRO A 320 -21.97 7.60 2.79
N ASN A 321 -23.28 7.31 2.82
CA ASN A 321 -23.79 6.00 3.22
C ASN A 321 -23.19 4.86 2.37
N CYS A 322 -23.06 3.67 2.99
CA CYS A 322 -22.61 2.48 2.28
C CYS A 322 -23.73 1.94 1.38
N VAL A 323 -23.49 1.88 0.07
CA VAL A 323 -24.44 1.44 -0.96
C VAL A 323 -24.33 -0.07 -1.17
N GLN A 324 -25.41 -0.75 -1.52
CA GLN A 324 -25.38 -2.19 -1.83
C GLN A 324 -24.58 -2.44 -3.12
N SER A 325 -23.92 -3.60 -3.22
CA SER A 325 -23.31 -4.08 -4.46
C SER A 325 -24.27 -3.93 -5.67
N PRO A 326 -23.80 -3.39 -6.81
CA PRO A 326 -24.59 -3.33 -8.05
C PRO A 326 -24.53 -4.64 -8.85
N LEU A 327 -23.87 -5.68 -8.33
CA LEU A 327 -23.84 -7.01 -8.93
C LEU A 327 -25.03 -7.84 -8.44
N ASN A 328 -25.63 -8.61 -9.35
CA ASN A 328 -26.54 -9.71 -9.00
C ASN A 328 -25.74 -11.03 -9.13
N PRO A 329 -25.56 -11.82 -8.06
CA PRO A 329 -24.83 -13.09 -8.12
C PRO A 329 -25.28 -14.05 -9.23
N GLU A 330 -26.60 -14.11 -9.52
CA GLU A 330 -27.18 -14.95 -10.58
C GLU A 330 -26.77 -14.50 -11.99
N GLN A 331 -26.50 -13.21 -12.18
CA GLN A 331 -26.10 -12.63 -13.47
C GLN A 331 -24.59 -12.40 -13.58
N SER A 332 -23.87 -12.47 -12.45
CA SER A 332 -22.43 -12.26 -12.30
C SER A 332 -21.67 -13.57 -12.18
N THR A 333 -22.12 -14.59 -12.92
CA THR A 333 -21.42 -15.88 -13.07
C THR A 333 -20.03 -15.69 -13.68
N LEU A 334 -19.13 -16.65 -13.45
CA LEU A 334 -17.76 -16.60 -13.94
C LEU A 334 -17.70 -16.44 -15.47
N ASP A 335 -18.43 -17.27 -16.21
CA ASP A 335 -18.57 -17.16 -17.67
C ASP A 335 -19.16 -15.80 -18.10
N GLY A 336 -20.24 -15.36 -17.45
CA GLY A 336 -20.88 -14.09 -17.76
C GLY A 336 -19.95 -12.89 -17.57
N ILE A 337 -19.11 -12.90 -16.52
CA ILE A 337 -18.07 -11.90 -16.28
C ILE A 337 -17.00 -11.95 -17.37
N VAL A 338 -16.46 -13.14 -17.67
CA VAL A 338 -15.41 -13.32 -18.69
C VAL A 338 -15.89 -12.85 -20.07
N GLY A 339 -17.10 -13.23 -20.48
CA GLY A 339 -17.71 -12.82 -21.75
C GLY A 339 -18.09 -11.34 -21.86
N ARG A 340 -18.14 -10.59 -20.74
CA ARG A 340 -18.29 -9.12 -20.71
C ARG A 340 -16.97 -8.37 -20.52
N MET A 341 -15.95 -9.05 -20.01
CA MET A 341 -14.61 -8.53 -19.86
C MET A 341 -13.80 -8.60 -21.15
N PHE A 342 -13.88 -9.72 -21.86
CA PHE A 342 -13.04 -10.05 -23.01
C PHE A 342 -13.91 -10.42 -24.22
N GLN A 343 -13.29 -10.47 -25.41
CA GLN A 343 -13.98 -10.73 -26.67
C GLN A 343 -13.23 -11.78 -27.49
N GLY A 344 -13.97 -12.57 -28.27
CA GLY A 344 -13.42 -13.60 -29.16
C GLY A 344 -12.52 -14.60 -28.44
N SER A 345 -11.44 -15.01 -29.11
CA SER A 345 -10.48 -16.00 -28.62
C SER A 345 -9.84 -15.66 -27.26
N ILE A 346 -9.74 -14.38 -26.89
CA ILE A 346 -9.22 -13.97 -25.57
C ILE A 346 -10.19 -14.41 -24.46
N ALA A 347 -11.51 -14.33 -24.69
CA ALA A 347 -12.49 -14.80 -23.73
C ALA A 347 -12.43 -16.33 -23.60
N ASP A 348 -12.35 -17.05 -24.72
CA ASP A 348 -12.29 -18.51 -24.74
C ASP A 348 -11.03 -19.05 -24.05
N GLN A 349 -9.86 -18.46 -24.33
CA GLN A 349 -8.62 -18.80 -23.65
C GLN A 349 -8.69 -18.50 -22.15
N THR A 350 -9.28 -17.35 -21.77
CA THR A 350 -9.46 -16.95 -20.37
C THR A 350 -10.35 -17.92 -19.61
N ARG A 351 -11.43 -18.46 -20.23
CA ARG A 351 -12.26 -19.52 -19.63
C ARG A 351 -11.44 -20.76 -19.32
N LEU A 352 -10.76 -21.30 -20.33
CA LEU A 352 -9.95 -22.52 -20.20
C LEU A 352 -8.87 -22.40 -19.12
N ASP A 353 -8.24 -21.23 -18.99
CA ASP A 353 -7.24 -21.02 -17.95
C ASP A 353 -7.84 -20.76 -16.55
N LEU A 354 -9.02 -20.15 -16.45
CA LEU A 354 -9.74 -20.05 -15.18
C LEU A 354 -10.23 -21.42 -14.70
N GLU A 355 -10.75 -22.27 -15.58
CA GLU A 355 -11.11 -23.66 -15.28
C GLU A 355 -9.90 -24.45 -14.74
N ARG A 356 -8.72 -24.29 -15.36
CA ARG A 356 -7.46 -24.89 -14.89
C ARG A 356 -7.03 -24.38 -13.51
N LEU A 357 -7.30 -23.11 -13.19
CA LEU A 357 -7.01 -22.54 -11.87
C LEU A 357 -8.04 -22.96 -10.82
N ASP A 358 -9.26 -23.29 -11.25
CA ASP A 358 -10.40 -23.55 -10.38
C ASP A 358 -10.38 -24.93 -9.70
N ILE A 359 -9.65 -25.89 -10.28
CA ILE A 359 -9.53 -27.30 -9.83
C ILE A 359 -9.37 -27.47 -8.31
N PHE A 360 -8.73 -26.50 -7.64
CA PHE A 360 -8.57 -26.46 -6.17
C PHE A 360 -8.94 -25.12 -5.53
N ARG A 361 -9.71 -24.26 -6.22
CA ARG A 361 -9.97 -22.88 -5.79
C ARG A 361 -11.43 -22.54 -5.57
N ASP A 362 -12.39 -23.24 -6.17
CA ASP A 362 -13.83 -22.98 -5.96
C ASP A 362 -14.19 -21.48 -6.19
N ILE A 363 -13.71 -20.97 -7.31
CA ILE A 363 -13.87 -19.61 -7.81
C ILE A 363 -15.35 -19.30 -8.06
N PRO A 364 -16.17 -20.17 -8.69
CA PRO A 364 -17.59 -19.88 -8.94
C PRO A 364 -18.39 -19.64 -7.65
N GLU A 365 -18.17 -20.43 -6.59
CA GLU A 365 -18.92 -20.25 -5.33
C GLU A 365 -18.43 -19.00 -4.59
N LYS A 366 -17.10 -18.83 -4.46
CA LYS A 366 -16.51 -17.63 -3.85
C LYS A 366 -16.86 -16.34 -4.60
N LEU A 367 -17.14 -16.43 -5.91
CA LEU A 367 -17.59 -15.30 -6.71
C LEU A 367 -19.02 -14.87 -6.35
N LYS A 368 -19.92 -15.81 -6.02
CA LYS A 368 -21.27 -15.47 -5.51
C LYS A 368 -21.16 -14.70 -4.20
N ASP A 369 -20.36 -15.20 -3.25
CA ASP A 369 -20.08 -14.52 -1.98
C ASP A 369 -19.43 -13.15 -2.18
N ALA A 370 -18.43 -13.07 -3.05
CA ALA A 370 -17.73 -11.82 -3.36
C ALA A 370 -18.60 -10.78 -4.07
N CYS A 371 -19.74 -11.16 -4.66
CA CYS A 371 -20.75 -10.23 -5.16
C CYS A 371 -21.61 -9.60 -4.05
N MET A 372 -21.65 -10.18 -2.84
CA MET A 372 -22.47 -9.71 -1.72
C MET A 372 -21.68 -8.78 -0.78
N PHE A 373 -21.72 -7.48 -1.04
CA PHE A 373 -21.05 -6.48 -0.20
C PHE A 373 -21.81 -5.15 -0.13
N ARG A 374 -21.41 -4.31 0.82
CA ARG A 374 -21.78 -2.90 0.89
C ARG A 374 -20.57 -2.02 0.60
N ALA A 375 -20.62 -1.29 -0.51
CA ALA A 375 -19.55 -0.46 -0.99
C ALA A 375 -19.50 0.91 -0.27
N ARG A 376 -18.29 1.43 -0.08
CA ARG A 376 -17.99 2.70 0.59
C ARG A 376 -16.90 3.47 -0.15
N VAL A 377 -16.97 4.80 -0.08
CA VAL A 377 -15.87 5.66 -0.55
C VAL A 377 -14.78 5.62 0.52
N HIS A 378 -13.52 5.47 0.10
CA HIS A 378 -12.38 5.45 1.03
C HIS A 378 -12.01 6.88 1.46
N ALA A 379 -11.49 7.03 2.69
CA ALA A 379 -11.19 8.33 3.31
C ALA A 379 -10.37 9.28 2.42
N GLU A 380 -9.30 8.78 1.80
CA GLU A 380 -8.44 9.53 0.86
C GLU A 380 -9.26 10.16 -0.27
N LEU A 381 -10.20 9.40 -0.83
CA LEU A 381 -11.04 9.80 -1.95
C LEU A 381 -12.08 10.85 -1.56
N LEU A 382 -12.53 10.87 -0.30
CA LEU A 382 -13.43 11.91 0.20
C LEU A 382 -12.75 13.29 0.16
N LEU A 383 -11.48 13.36 0.59
CA LEU A 383 -10.74 14.63 0.59
C LEU A 383 -10.29 15.03 -0.81
N VAL A 384 -9.81 14.09 -1.63
CA VAL A 384 -9.50 14.36 -3.04
C VAL A 384 -10.73 14.92 -3.76
N ASP A 385 -11.90 14.27 -3.63
CA ASP A 385 -13.11 14.72 -4.29
C ASP A 385 -13.62 16.07 -3.76
N LYS A 386 -13.59 16.27 -2.43
CA LYS A 386 -14.00 17.54 -1.81
C LYS A 386 -13.16 18.71 -2.33
N PHE A 387 -11.83 18.58 -2.36
CA PHE A 387 -10.95 19.63 -2.87
C PHE A 387 -11.16 19.89 -4.38
N ARG A 388 -11.36 18.84 -5.20
CA ARG A 388 -11.66 18.98 -6.63
C ARG A 388 -12.97 19.74 -6.87
N SER A 389 -14.05 19.26 -6.25
CA SER A 389 -15.40 19.80 -6.43
C SER A 389 -15.53 21.25 -5.99
N ASN A 390 -14.77 21.68 -4.97
CA ASN A 390 -14.77 23.06 -4.49
C ASN A 390 -13.62 23.91 -5.06
N LYS A 391 -12.75 23.32 -5.90
CA LYS A 391 -11.54 23.96 -6.47
C LYS A 391 -10.65 24.64 -5.41
N TRP A 392 -10.48 23.98 -4.27
CA TRP A 392 -9.68 24.52 -3.17
C TRP A 392 -8.18 24.30 -3.38
N ASP A 393 -7.41 25.33 -3.04
CA ASP A 393 -5.96 25.25 -3.01
C ASP A 393 -5.46 24.46 -1.81
N PHE A 394 -4.46 23.61 -2.06
CA PHE A 394 -3.73 22.95 -1.00
C PHE A 394 -2.73 23.92 -0.38
N PHE A 395 -2.50 23.77 0.93
CA PHE A 395 -1.45 24.52 1.61
C PHE A 395 -0.12 24.39 0.86
N ALA A 396 0.57 25.51 0.62
CA ALA A 396 1.79 25.62 -0.20
C ALA A 396 1.81 24.73 -1.46
N GLY A 397 0.68 24.62 -2.17
CA GLY A 397 0.54 23.93 -3.46
C GLY A 397 0.66 22.40 -3.45
N ASP A 398 0.93 21.77 -2.30
CA ASP A 398 1.17 20.32 -2.22
C ASP A 398 -0.16 19.55 -2.22
N ARG A 399 -0.53 18.99 -3.38
CA ARG A 399 -1.77 18.21 -3.61
C ARG A 399 -1.70 16.82 -2.94
N TYR A 400 -1.46 16.83 -1.64
CA TYR A 400 -1.23 15.67 -0.81
C TYR A 400 -2.39 15.43 0.17
N VAL A 401 -2.81 14.18 0.25
CA VAL A 401 -3.74 13.68 1.26
C VAL A 401 -3.01 12.60 2.07
N GLY A 402 -2.77 12.87 3.34
CA GLY A 402 -2.17 11.90 4.26
C GLY A 402 -3.20 10.91 4.78
N CYS A 403 -2.77 9.69 5.11
CA CYS A 403 -3.67 8.59 5.47
C CYS A 403 -3.06 7.67 6.53
N SER A 404 -3.90 7.03 7.35
CA SER A 404 -3.45 6.11 8.42
C SER A 404 -2.80 4.81 7.91
N LYS A 405 -2.90 4.57 6.60
CA LYS A 405 -2.40 3.43 5.83
C LYS A 405 -2.04 3.88 4.40
N PRO A 406 -1.20 3.14 3.66
CA PRO A 406 -1.02 3.34 2.22
C PRO A 406 -2.34 3.22 1.45
N ALA A 407 -2.38 3.77 0.25
CA ALA A 407 -3.53 3.63 -0.64
C ALA A 407 -3.79 2.16 -1.01
N CYS A 408 -5.05 1.80 -1.25
CA CYS A 408 -5.39 0.52 -1.86
C CYS A 408 -5.20 0.58 -3.39
N PHE A 409 -5.26 -0.59 -4.06
CA PHE A 409 -5.08 -0.67 -5.52
C PHE A 409 -6.01 0.30 -6.29
N CYS A 410 -7.29 0.33 -5.89
CA CYS A 410 -8.29 1.17 -6.54
C CYS A 410 -8.11 2.66 -6.21
N CYS A 411 -7.80 3.02 -4.95
CA CYS A 411 -7.45 4.40 -4.60
C CYS A 411 -6.24 4.88 -5.41
N TYR A 412 -5.16 4.09 -5.44
CA TYR A 412 -3.93 4.43 -6.13
C TYR A 412 -4.15 4.71 -7.62
N HIS A 413 -4.79 3.77 -8.33
CA HIS A 413 -5.03 3.95 -9.77
C HIS A 413 -6.08 5.01 -10.08
N TYR A 414 -7.12 5.17 -9.24
CA TYR A 414 -8.11 6.22 -9.41
C TYR A 414 -7.47 7.61 -9.25
N ILE A 415 -6.79 7.86 -8.13
CA ILE A 415 -6.20 9.18 -7.83
C ILE A 415 -5.15 9.57 -8.87
N ASN A 416 -4.27 8.65 -9.28
CA ASN A 416 -3.26 8.92 -10.33
C ASN A 416 -3.85 9.10 -11.74
N SER A 417 -5.12 8.76 -11.96
CA SER A 417 -5.82 8.98 -13.23
C SER A 417 -6.58 10.31 -13.31
N LEU A 418 -6.60 11.09 -12.21
CA LEU A 418 -7.25 12.40 -12.16
C LEU A 418 -6.36 13.48 -12.81
N PRO A 419 -6.94 14.43 -13.57
CA PRO A 419 -6.17 15.41 -14.33
C PRO A 419 -5.36 16.38 -13.45
N GLU A 420 -5.74 16.56 -12.18
CA GLU A 420 -5.06 17.46 -11.24
C GLU A 420 -3.79 16.85 -10.60
N ARG A 421 -3.42 15.61 -10.93
CA ARG A 421 -2.12 14.98 -10.54
C ARG A 421 -1.83 15.04 -9.02
N TYR A 422 -2.76 14.55 -8.22
CA TYR A 422 -2.57 14.36 -6.77
C TYR A 422 -1.39 13.43 -6.45
N PHE A 423 -0.64 13.73 -5.40
CA PHE A 423 0.49 12.89 -4.98
C PHE A 423 0.01 11.72 -4.10
N VAL A 424 0.25 10.49 -4.57
CA VAL A 424 0.03 9.26 -3.77
C VAL A 424 1.38 8.64 -3.45
N ALA A 425 1.82 8.80 -2.20
CA ALA A 425 3.16 8.39 -1.78
C ALA A 425 3.37 6.87 -1.72
N GLN A 426 2.32 6.08 -1.44
CA GLN A 426 2.44 4.66 -1.09
C GLN A 426 1.22 3.87 -1.53
N CYS A 427 1.42 2.62 -1.96
CA CYS A 427 0.34 1.69 -2.24
C CYS A 427 0.58 0.33 -1.57
N HIS A 428 -0.43 -0.21 -0.90
CA HIS A 428 -0.38 -1.57 -0.37
C HIS A 428 -0.94 -2.63 -1.34
N ASN A 429 -1.39 -2.23 -2.54
CA ASN A 429 -1.88 -3.08 -3.63
C ASN A 429 -2.92 -4.16 -3.24
N LYS A 430 -3.80 -3.90 -2.27
CA LYS A 430 -4.93 -4.82 -2.02
C LYS A 430 -6.17 -4.35 -2.77
N VAL A 431 -6.92 -5.33 -3.25
CA VAL A 431 -8.20 -5.15 -3.92
C VAL A 431 -9.31 -5.39 -2.89
N TYR A 432 -10.14 -4.37 -2.66
CA TYR A 432 -11.26 -4.42 -1.73
C TYR A 432 -12.57 -4.36 -2.51
N THR A 433 -13.40 -5.41 -2.42
CA THR A 433 -14.72 -5.47 -3.07
C THR A 433 -15.65 -4.34 -2.62
N HIS A 434 -15.53 -3.91 -1.36
CA HIS A 434 -16.30 -2.81 -0.79
C HIS A 434 -15.80 -1.40 -1.17
N TRP A 435 -14.86 -1.26 -2.10
CA TRP A 435 -14.44 0.07 -2.59
C TRP A 435 -15.47 0.64 -3.58
N ARG A 436 -15.68 1.96 -3.58
CA ARG A 436 -16.34 2.71 -4.69
C ARG A 436 -15.66 4.05 -4.92
N ALA A 437 -15.72 4.54 -6.16
CA ALA A 437 -15.34 5.91 -6.48
C ALA A 437 -16.31 6.92 -5.82
N PRO A 438 -15.88 8.17 -5.57
CA PRO A 438 -16.72 9.24 -5.04
C PRO A 438 -18.09 9.35 -5.73
N ASP A 439 -19.11 9.79 -5.01
CA ASP A 439 -20.44 10.04 -5.58
C ASP A 439 -20.45 11.31 -6.43
N LEU A 440 -21.26 11.35 -7.49
CA LEU A 440 -21.50 12.59 -8.23
C LEU A 440 -22.40 13.49 -7.38
N THR A 441 -21.83 14.61 -6.90
CA THR A 441 -22.53 15.61 -6.08
C THR A 441 -23.52 16.43 -6.90
N ASP A 442 -23.19 16.75 -8.14
CA ASP A 442 -24.08 17.33 -9.13
C ASP A 442 -24.07 16.49 -10.42
N ILE A 443 -25.26 16.06 -10.86
CA ILE A 443 -25.47 15.30 -12.10
C ILE A 443 -25.47 16.19 -13.36
N HIS A 444 -25.55 17.51 -13.18
CA HIS A 444 -25.43 18.51 -14.24
C HIS A 444 -23.97 18.91 -14.50
N ASP A 445 -23.03 18.63 -13.58
CA ASP A 445 -21.59 18.76 -13.87
C ASP A 445 -21.10 17.60 -14.75
N PHE A 446 -21.36 17.75 -16.05
CA PHE A 446 -20.92 16.82 -17.07
C PHE A 446 -19.39 16.69 -17.14
N SER A 447 -18.63 17.69 -16.67
CA SER A 447 -17.17 17.65 -16.62
C SER A 447 -16.71 16.71 -15.50
N ALA A 448 -17.21 16.90 -14.27
CA ALA A 448 -16.95 16.00 -13.15
C ALA A 448 -17.41 14.56 -13.45
N ALA A 449 -18.60 14.40 -14.03
CA ALA A 449 -19.11 13.11 -14.47
C ALA A 449 -18.17 12.43 -15.49
N LYS A 450 -17.62 13.20 -16.45
CA LYS A 450 -16.69 12.67 -17.45
C LYS A 450 -15.32 12.34 -16.86
N VAL A 451 -14.79 13.14 -15.95
CA VAL A 451 -13.53 12.82 -15.26
C VAL A 451 -13.68 11.56 -14.41
N ARG A 452 -14.78 11.41 -13.66
CA ARG A 452 -15.09 10.18 -12.90
C ARG A 452 -15.21 8.96 -13.81
N GLU A 453 -15.90 9.07 -14.94
CA GLU A 453 -16.01 7.99 -15.94
C GLU A 453 -14.64 7.59 -16.47
N ASN A 454 -13.81 8.56 -16.87
CA ASN A 454 -12.47 8.30 -17.40
C ASN A 454 -11.57 7.64 -16.34
N ALA A 455 -11.56 8.14 -15.10
CA ALA A 455 -10.80 7.59 -14.00
C ALA A 455 -11.19 6.14 -13.68
N LEU A 456 -12.50 5.86 -13.58
CA LEU A 456 -12.98 4.48 -13.41
C LEU A 456 -12.59 3.57 -14.57
N ASN A 457 -12.59 4.06 -15.81
CA ASN A 457 -12.16 3.26 -16.97
C ASN A 457 -10.68 2.89 -16.92
N VAL A 458 -9.81 3.77 -16.39
CA VAL A 458 -8.39 3.44 -16.14
C VAL A 458 -8.27 2.33 -15.08
N VAL A 459 -9.03 2.40 -13.98
CA VAL A 459 -9.03 1.34 -12.96
C VAL A 459 -9.60 0.03 -13.50
N ILE A 460 -10.68 0.07 -14.31
CA ILE A 460 -11.25 -1.09 -15.01
C ILE A 460 -10.19 -1.76 -15.88
N ALA A 461 -9.46 -1.00 -16.69
CA ALA A 461 -8.41 -1.54 -17.55
C ALA A 461 -7.32 -2.25 -16.72
N LYS A 462 -6.84 -1.61 -15.64
CA LYS A 462 -5.85 -2.21 -14.73
C LYS A 462 -6.37 -3.48 -14.04
N LEU A 463 -7.61 -3.52 -13.60
CA LEU A 463 -8.22 -4.74 -13.02
C LEU A 463 -8.33 -5.87 -14.07
N ARG A 464 -8.68 -5.56 -15.32
CA ARG A 464 -8.72 -6.55 -16.41
C ARG A 464 -7.32 -7.12 -16.73
N THR A 465 -6.29 -6.28 -16.77
CA THR A 465 -4.89 -6.72 -16.88
C THR A 465 -4.49 -7.62 -15.71
N GLU A 466 -4.91 -7.30 -14.48
CA GLU A 466 -4.62 -8.12 -13.30
C GLU A 466 -5.33 -9.48 -13.31
N VAL A 467 -6.44 -9.67 -14.03
CA VAL A 467 -7.03 -11.00 -14.26
C VAL A 467 -6.11 -11.86 -15.13
N HIS A 468 -5.60 -11.33 -16.25
CA HIS A 468 -4.61 -12.05 -17.06
C HIS A 468 -3.33 -12.33 -16.26
N ARG A 469 -2.79 -11.35 -15.53
CA ARG A 469 -1.59 -11.56 -14.71
C ARG A 469 -1.81 -12.63 -13.62
N CYS A 470 -2.99 -12.68 -13.00
CA CYS A 470 -3.39 -13.76 -12.09
C CYS A 470 -3.43 -15.15 -12.75
N ILE A 471 -3.71 -15.20 -14.06
CA ILE A 471 -3.79 -16.42 -14.86
C ILE A 471 -2.39 -16.89 -15.30
N ASP A 472 -1.56 -15.96 -15.75
CA ASP A 472 -0.22 -16.22 -16.25
C ASP A 472 0.75 -16.60 -15.11
N ASP A 473 0.66 -15.94 -13.95
CA ASP A 473 1.48 -16.19 -12.75
C ASP A 473 1.08 -17.47 -11.96
N ARG A 474 0.71 -18.54 -12.68
CA ARG A 474 0.27 -19.85 -12.15
C ARG A 474 1.16 -20.37 -11.01
N PRO A 475 0.58 -21.15 -10.08
CA PRO A 475 -0.10 -20.67 -8.90
C PRO A 475 0.85 -20.06 -7.84
N VAL A 476 1.79 -19.18 -8.22
CA VAL A 476 2.59 -18.41 -7.24
C VAL A 476 1.70 -17.34 -6.63
N ARG A 477 0.82 -17.76 -5.68
CA ARG A 477 -0.01 -16.82 -4.90
C ARG A 477 0.89 -15.73 -4.35
N ILE A 478 0.53 -14.48 -4.60
CA ILE A 478 1.25 -13.34 -4.04
C ILE A 478 1.07 -13.42 -2.53
N ARG A 479 2.17 -13.74 -1.83
CA ARG A 479 2.10 -14.15 -0.43
C ARG A 479 1.46 -13.01 0.38
N PRO A 480 0.34 -13.24 1.08
CA PRO A 480 -0.40 -12.18 1.76
C PRO A 480 0.49 -11.27 2.61
N HIS A 481 0.30 -9.96 2.48
CA HIS A 481 1.00 -8.95 3.26
C HIS A 481 0.04 -8.03 4.00
N PHE A 482 0.53 -7.32 5.01
CA PHE A 482 -0.26 -6.39 5.80
C PHE A 482 -0.65 -5.14 5.00
N ASP A 483 -1.81 -4.55 5.32
CA ASP A 483 -2.35 -3.29 4.76
C ASP A 483 -1.61 -2.03 5.26
N SER A 484 -0.34 -2.17 5.65
CA SER A 484 0.52 -1.09 6.12
C SER A 484 1.98 -1.44 5.85
N ILE A 485 2.81 -0.42 5.59
CA ILE A 485 4.26 -0.55 5.41
C ILE A 485 5.06 -0.47 6.72
N THR A 486 4.43 -0.17 7.86
CA THR A 486 5.11 -0.12 9.16
C THR A 486 5.78 -1.47 9.48
N GLY A 487 7.07 -1.45 9.81
CA GLY A 487 7.86 -2.67 10.01
C GLY A 487 8.13 -3.48 8.73
N SER A 488 7.66 -3.00 7.57
CA SER A 488 7.94 -3.62 6.28
C SER A 488 9.21 -3.00 5.72
N MET A 489 10.23 -3.84 5.56
CA MET A 489 11.46 -3.49 4.85
C MET A 489 11.19 -3.50 3.34
N SER A 490 10.38 -2.54 2.89
CA SER A 490 9.91 -2.43 1.50
C SER A 490 11.06 -2.16 0.54
N VAL A 491 11.02 -2.83 -0.61
CA VAL A 491 11.96 -2.59 -1.71
C VAL A 491 11.52 -1.31 -2.44
N PRO A 492 12.44 -0.36 -2.72
CA PRO A 492 12.16 0.74 -3.65
C PRO A 492 11.73 0.20 -5.01
N GLN A 493 10.83 0.89 -5.71
CA GLN A 493 10.63 0.60 -7.14
C GLN A 493 11.88 1.05 -7.90
N SER A 494 12.75 0.12 -8.27
CA SER A 494 13.63 0.31 -9.40
C SER A 494 12.76 0.35 -10.66
N ASN A 495 12.88 1.44 -11.43
CA ASN A 495 12.25 1.54 -12.75
C ASN A 495 12.89 0.54 -13.71
N GLU A 496 12.37 -0.70 -13.75
CA GLU A 496 12.38 -1.47 -14.98
C GLU A 496 11.22 -0.93 -15.83
N ALA A 497 11.58 -0.07 -16.77
CA ALA A 497 10.65 0.41 -17.78
C ALA A 497 10.39 -0.70 -18.80
N LEU A 498 9.12 -1.02 -19.03
CA LEU A 498 8.53 -1.62 -20.25
C LEU A 498 7.02 -1.34 -20.24
#